data_AF-A0A9P8XU65-F1
#
_entry.id   AF-A0A9P8XU65-F1
#
_cell.length_a   1.000
_cell.length_b   1.000
_cell.length_c   1.000
_cell.angle_alpha   90.00
_cell.angle_beta   90.00
_cell.angle_gamma   90.00
#
_symmetry.space_group_name_H-M   'P 1'
#
loop_
_entity.id
_entity.type
_entity.pdbx_description
1 polymer ?
#
loop_
_entity_poly.entity_id
_entity_poly.type
_entity_poly.pdbx_seq_one_letter_code
_entity_poly.pdbx_strand_id
1 'polypeptide(L)'
;MRPNNEPDDDAIILAPDQATQVDRFREELRICETDAQRYELCVQKRDELLDRHAGVQILVAACEHVMSAECPEYRRRKQTKNRDSTQPSPVNQEDDAAQWDRFFGVATDGSKRLTPLKEVVRCWGRDVVQHYQWSSRTEKYWNQLRTTARRVPAWEEAVIGLNRSMLQRSKTVGRRPVQALVNPIEQADLENVRIWSREHPF
;
A
#
# COMPACT_ATOMS: atom_id res chain seq x y z
N MET A 1 -16.35 15.01 35.75
CA MET A 1 -16.18 15.24 34.30
C MET A 1 -17.30 14.52 33.60
N ARG A 2 -18.13 15.23 32.82
CA ARG A 2 -19.23 14.62 32.06
C ARG A 2 -18.63 13.86 30.86
N PRO A 3 -19.10 12.66 30.51
CA PRO A 3 -18.79 12.09 29.21
C PRO A 3 -19.54 12.95 28.18
N ASN A 4 -18.80 13.65 27.32
CA ASN A 4 -19.38 14.25 26.13
C ASN A 4 -19.84 13.09 25.23
N ASN A 5 -21.13 12.76 25.31
CA ASN A 5 -21.84 12.00 24.29
C ASN A 5 -22.23 12.97 23.16
N GLU A 6 -21.25 13.62 22.54
CA GLU A 6 -21.47 14.04 21.16
C GLU A 6 -21.47 12.75 20.34
N PRO A 7 -22.49 12.48 19.50
CA PRO A 7 -22.39 11.39 18.55
C PRO A 7 -21.13 11.64 17.76
N ASP A 8 -20.21 10.70 17.80
CA ASP A 8 -18.96 10.74 17.07
C ASP A 8 -19.22 11.19 15.62
N ASP A 9 -18.84 12.44 15.30
CA ASP A 9 -19.29 13.16 14.09
C ASP A 9 -18.98 12.40 12.79
N ASP A 10 -17.97 11.52 12.83
CA ASP A 10 -17.60 10.64 11.73
C ASP A 10 -18.71 9.63 11.36
N ALA A 11 -19.53 9.19 12.32
CA ALA A 11 -20.63 8.25 12.09
C ALA A 11 -21.72 8.80 11.16
N ILE A 12 -21.77 10.12 10.97
CA ILE A 12 -22.70 10.79 10.04
C ILE A 12 -22.30 10.50 8.58
N ILE A 13 -21.00 10.30 8.32
CA ILE A 13 -20.45 10.15 6.97
C ILE A 13 -20.10 8.68 6.67
N LEU A 14 -19.69 7.91 7.68
CA LEU A 14 -19.27 6.53 7.51
C LEU A 14 -20.44 5.60 7.17
N ALA A 15 -20.18 4.63 6.28
CA ALA A 15 -21.11 3.54 6.07
C ALA A 15 -21.26 2.70 7.37
N PRO A 16 -22.39 1.99 7.57
CA PRO A 16 -22.62 1.26 8.82
C PRO A 16 -21.53 0.25 9.20
N ASP A 17 -20.95 -0.43 8.20
CA ASP A 17 -19.84 -1.37 8.39
C ASP A 17 -18.53 -0.65 8.78
N GLN A 18 -18.32 0.56 8.26
CA GLN A 18 -17.15 1.39 8.58
C GLN A 18 -17.27 1.98 9.99
N ALA A 19 -18.45 2.47 10.36
CA ALA A 19 -18.73 2.94 11.73
C ALA A 19 -18.51 1.81 12.75
N THR A 20 -19.03 0.61 12.46
CA THR A 20 -18.79 -0.59 13.29
C THR A 20 -17.30 -0.91 13.44
N GLN A 21 -16.51 -0.73 12.37
CA GLN A 21 -15.06 -0.96 12.43
C GLN A 21 -14.30 0.08 13.26
N VAL A 22 -14.80 1.32 13.30
CA VAL A 22 -14.25 2.39 14.14
C VAL A 22 -14.60 2.13 15.61
N ASP A 23 -15.85 1.77 15.91
CA ASP A 23 -16.26 1.44 17.28
C ASP A 23 -15.52 0.22 17.83
N ARG A 24 -15.32 -0.81 17.01
CA ARG A 24 -14.49 -1.96 17.39
C ARG A 24 -13.06 -1.54 17.74
N PHE A 25 -12.46 -0.68 16.91
CA PHE A 25 -11.10 -0.18 17.15
C PHE A 25 -11.00 0.67 18.43
N ARG A 26 -12.03 1.47 18.75
CA ARG A 26 -12.11 2.19 20.03
C ARG A 26 -12.10 1.24 21.21
N GLU A 27 -12.86 0.16 21.12
CA GLU A 27 -12.95 -0.82 22.20
C GLU A 27 -11.63 -1.57 22.38
N GLU A 28 -10.99 -1.99 21.30
CA GLU A 28 -9.65 -2.59 21.33
C GLU A 28 -8.63 -1.66 22.02
N LEU A 29 -8.66 -0.35 21.74
CA LEU A 29 -7.80 0.65 22.40
C LEU A 29 -8.08 0.84 23.89
N ARG A 30 -9.34 0.72 24.31
CA ARG A 30 -9.75 0.83 25.73
C ARG A 30 -9.27 -0.34 26.56
N ILE A 31 -9.23 -1.54 25.96
CA ILE A 31 -8.81 -2.77 26.63
C ILE A 31 -7.28 -2.85 26.80
N CYS A 32 -6.49 -2.16 25.97
CA CYS A 32 -5.04 -2.10 26.14
C CYS A 32 -4.66 -1.56 27.53
N GLU A 33 -3.70 -2.18 28.20
CA GLU A 33 -3.25 -1.82 29.55
C GLU A 33 -2.22 -0.68 29.52
N THR A 34 -1.39 -0.64 28.47
CA THR A 34 -0.26 0.29 28.36
C THR A 34 -0.35 1.15 27.11
N ASP A 35 0.27 2.33 27.15
CA ASP A 35 0.36 3.21 25.97
C ASP A 35 1.20 2.61 24.85
N ALA A 36 2.17 1.74 25.17
CA ALA A 36 2.93 1.00 24.17
C ALA A 36 2.03 0.05 23.36
N GLN A 37 1.16 -0.71 24.03
CA GLN A 37 0.18 -1.58 23.35
C GLN A 37 -0.82 -0.78 22.50
N ARG A 38 -1.31 0.37 23.02
CA ARG A 38 -2.19 1.25 22.24
C ARG A 38 -1.51 1.75 20.98
N TYR A 39 -0.25 2.16 21.08
CA TYR A 39 0.53 2.62 19.92
C TYR A 39 0.75 1.52 18.89
N GLU A 40 1.08 0.30 19.32
CA GLU A 40 1.21 -0.85 18.42
C GLU A 40 -0.10 -1.15 17.67
N LEU A 41 -1.22 -1.11 18.38
CA LEU A 41 -2.54 -1.31 17.77
C LEU A 41 -2.87 -0.19 16.75
N CYS A 42 -2.54 1.07 17.06
CA CYS A 42 -2.67 2.18 16.11
C CYS A 42 -1.83 1.97 14.84
N VAL A 43 -0.60 1.46 14.98
CA VAL A 43 0.27 1.14 13.84
C VAL A 43 -0.34 0.03 12.99
N GLN A 44 -0.87 -1.03 13.60
CA GLN A 44 -1.55 -2.11 12.88
C GLN A 44 -2.78 -1.60 12.12
N LYS A 45 -3.62 -0.79 12.77
CA LYS A 45 -4.81 -0.19 12.14
C LYS A 45 -4.46 0.71 10.96
N ARG A 46 -3.41 1.53 11.11
CA ARG A 46 -2.88 2.37 10.02
C ARG A 46 -2.46 1.50 8.84
N ASP A 47 -1.66 0.47 9.08
CA ASP A 47 -1.13 -0.37 8.01
C ASP A 47 -2.26 -1.14 7.30
N GLU A 48 -3.27 -1.61 8.03
CA GLU A 48 -4.49 -2.21 7.48
C GLU A 48 -5.25 -1.23 6.57
N LEU A 49 -5.51 -0.01 7.03
CA LEU A 49 -6.22 1.01 6.24
C LEU A 49 -5.43 1.41 4.98
N LEU A 50 -4.10 1.54 5.10
CA LEU A 50 -3.22 1.84 3.98
C LEU A 50 -3.19 0.69 2.96
N ASP A 51 -3.23 -0.57 3.40
CA ASP A 51 -3.28 -1.72 2.49
C ASP A 51 -4.60 -1.76 1.71
N ARG A 52 -5.73 -1.56 2.38
CA ARG A 52 -7.03 -1.49 1.71
C ARG A 52 -7.09 -0.33 0.71
N HIS A 53 -6.64 0.86 1.11
CA HIS A 53 -6.56 2.01 0.21
C HIS A 53 -5.67 1.71 -1.00
N ALA A 54 -4.49 1.11 -0.76
CA ALA A 54 -3.59 0.71 -1.84
C ALA A 54 -4.22 -0.30 -2.79
N GLY A 55 -4.98 -1.27 -2.26
CA GLY A 55 -5.76 -2.23 -3.02
C GLY A 55 -6.80 -1.56 -3.93
N VAL A 56 -7.53 -0.56 -3.42
CA VAL A 56 -8.49 0.22 -4.22
C VAL A 56 -7.78 1.00 -5.32
N GLN A 57 -6.65 1.66 -5.03
CA GLN A 57 -5.88 2.36 -6.07
C GLN A 57 -5.42 1.42 -7.18
N ILE A 58 -4.92 0.23 -6.81
CA ILE A 58 -4.52 -0.81 -7.77
C ILE A 58 -5.72 -1.27 -8.61
N LEU A 59 -6.88 -1.49 -7.99
CA LEU A 59 -8.11 -1.88 -8.68
C LEU A 59 -8.53 -0.80 -9.68
N VAL A 60 -8.54 0.46 -9.28
CA VAL A 60 -8.85 1.60 -10.15
C VAL A 60 -7.91 1.64 -11.34
N ALA A 61 -6.60 1.47 -11.14
CA ALA A 61 -5.62 1.40 -12.22
C ALA A 61 -5.85 0.22 -13.17
N ALA A 62 -6.21 -0.95 -12.64
CA ALA A 62 -6.52 -2.12 -13.44
C ALA A 62 -7.81 -1.92 -14.27
N CYS A 63 -8.85 -1.35 -13.67
CA CYS A 63 -10.10 -1.00 -14.37
C CYS A 63 -9.85 0.06 -15.45
N GLU A 64 -9.09 1.12 -15.16
CA GLU A 64 -8.71 2.14 -16.14
C GLU A 64 -8.01 1.51 -17.34
N HIS A 65 -7.08 0.58 -17.10
CA HIS A 65 -6.39 -0.15 -18.16
C HIS A 65 -7.36 -0.95 -19.04
N VAL A 66 -8.31 -1.67 -18.42
CA VAL A 66 -9.35 -2.43 -19.14
C VAL A 66 -10.25 -1.49 -19.94
N MET A 67 -10.71 -0.39 -19.35
CA MET A 67 -11.53 0.62 -20.04
C MET A 67 -10.79 1.18 -21.27
N SER A 68 -9.52 1.52 -21.12
CA SER A 68 -8.65 1.99 -22.21
C SER A 68 -8.44 0.94 -23.30
N ALA A 69 -8.32 -0.35 -22.95
CA ALA A 69 -8.07 -1.45 -23.88
C ALA A 69 -9.33 -1.87 -24.65
N GLU A 70 -10.47 -1.97 -23.96
CA GLU A 70 -11.71 -2.58 -24.45
C GLU A 70 -12.71 -1.56 -25.01
N CYS A 71 -12.61 -0.26 -24.65
CA CYS A 71 -13.58 0.77 -25.08
C CYS A 71 -12.94 1.85 -25.97
N PRO A 72 -13.15 1.80 -27.30
CA PRO A 72 -12.63 2.81 -28.23
C PRO A 72 -13.14 4.23 -27.95
N GLU A 73 -14.41 4.38 -27.56
CA GLU A 73 -15.00 5.69 -27.23
C GLU A 73 -14.33 6.31 -26.01
N TYR A 74 -14.10 5.52 -24.96
CA TYR A 74 -13.37 5.97 -23.77
C TYR A 74 -11.95 6.43 -24.14
N ARG A 75 -11.24 5.63 -24.95
CA ARG A 75 -9.89 5.95 -25.42
C ARG A 75 -9.86 7.28 -26.20
N ARG A 76 -10.81 7.51 -27.11
CA ARG A 76 -10.91 8.77 -27.88
C ARG A 76 -11.14 9.96 -26.95
N ARG A 77 -12.12 9.88 -26.04
CA ARG A 77 -12.44 10.98 -25.11
C ARG A 77 -11.28 11.32 -24.18
N LYS A 78 -10.55 10.31 -23.69
CA LYS A 78 -9.34 10.49 -22.88
C LYS A 78 -8.24 11.22 -23.67
N GLN A 79 -8.02 10.87 -24.94
CA GLN A 79 -7.03 11.53 -25.79
C GLN A 79 -7.39 12.98 -26.12
N THR A 80 -8.66 13.28 -26.34
CA THR A 80 -9.15 14.65 -26.58
C THR A 80 -8.95 15.53 -25.35
N LYS A 81 -9.27 15.04 -24.14
CA LYS A 81 -9.01 15.78 -22.89
C LYS A 81 -7.53 16.15 -22.70
N ASN A 82 -6.61 15.25 -23.02
CA ASN A 82 -5.17 15.55 -22.92
C ASN A 82 -4.71 16.64 -23.90
N ARG A 83 -5.43 16.83 -25.02
CA ARG A 83 -5.10 17.82 -26.05
C ARG A 83 -5.73 19.20 -25.77
N ASP A 84 -6.95 19.22 -25.25
CA ASP A 84 -7.75 20.44 -25.13
C ASP A 84 -7.61 21.14 -23.76
N SER A 85 -6.54 20.86 -23.01
CA SER A 85 -6.21 21.48 -21.71
C SER A 85 -6.09 23.02 -21.74
N THR A 86 -6.30 23.68 -22.88
CA THR A 86 -6.17 25.12 -23.11
C THR A 86 -7.51 25.83 -23.36
N GLN A 87 -8.67 25.14 -23.37
CA GLN A 87 -9.98 25.79 -23.52
C GLN A 87 -10.87 25.66 -22.27
N PRO A 88 -11.58 26.73 -21.85
CA PRO A 88 -12.54 26.66 -20.75
C PRO A 88 -13.71 25.76 -21.12
N SER A 89 -14.03 24.79 -20.29
CA SER A 89 -15.21 23.94 -20.45
C SER A 89 -16.47 24.70 -19.99
N PRO A 90 -17.63 24.50 -20.63
CA PRO A 90 -18.90 25.04 -20.13
C PRO A 90 -19.23 24.48 -18.73
N VAL A 91 -19.90 25.28 -17.90
CA VAL A 91 -20.13 25.06 -16.44
C VAL A 91 -20.66 23.66 -16.08
N ASN A 92 -21.50 23.03 -16.91
CA ASN A 92 -22.03 21.68 -16.64
C ASN A 92 -21.08 20.52 -17.02
N GLN A 93 -19.97 20.81 -17.70
CA GLN A 93 -18.91 19.85 -18.04
C GLN A 93 -17.73 19.92 -17.05
N GLU A 94 -17.63 20.97 -16.23
CA GLU A 94 -16.59 21.09 -15.20
C GLU A 94 -16.72 20.01 -14.11
N ASP A 95 -17.94 19.72 -13.64
CA ASP A 95 -18.16 18.70 -12.61
C ASP A 95 -17.83 17.28 -13.11
N ASP A 96 -18.21 16.95 -14.35
CA ASP A 96 -17.81 15.67 -14.98
C ASP A 96 -16.30 15.63 -15.23
N ALA A 97 -15.70 16.75 -15.67
CA ALA A 97 -14.25 16.85 -15.85
C ALA A 97 -13.48 16.59 -14.55
N ALA A 98 -13.88 17.24 -13.45
CA ALA A 98 -13.27 17.08 -12.14
C ALA A 98 -13.39 15.64 -11.61
N GLN A 99 -14.51 14.95 -11.85
CA GLN A 99 -14.68 13.55 -11.48
C GLN A 99 -13.70 12.64 -12.24
N TRP A 100 -13.55 12.85 -13.54
CA TRP A 100 -12.59 12.10 -14.35
C TRP A 100 -11.14 12.40 -13.94
N ASP A 101 -10.80 13.65 -13.65
CA ASP A 101 -9.44 14.02 -13.22
C ASP A 101 -9.09 13.37 -11.88
N ARG A 102 -10.04 13.35 -10.93
CA ARG A 102 -9.89 12.59 -9.68
C ARG A 102 -9.66 11.11 -9.94
N PHE A 103 -10.45 10.49 -10.82
CA PHE A 103 -10.30 9.09 -11.19
C PHE A 103 -8.93 8.81 -11.83
N PHE A 104 -8.49 9.65 -12.77
CA PHE A 104 -7.19 9.52 -13.43
C PHE A 104 -6.01 9.70 -12.47
N GLY A 105 -6.12 10.62 -11.50
CA GLY A 105 -5.13 10.77 -10.43
C GLY A 105 -4.95 9.48 -9.64
N VAL A 106 -6.07 8.90 -9.17
CA VAL A 106 -6.06 7.62 -8.43
C VAL A 106 -5.53 6.46 -9.29
N ALA A 107 -5.95 6.38 -10.55
CA ALA A 107 -5.48 5.35 -11.49
C ALA A 107 -3.97 5.47 -11.76
N THR A 108 -3.46 6.69 -11.88
CA THR A 108 -2.04 6.95 -12.12
C THR A 108 -1.20 6.49 -10.92
N ASP A 109 -1.60 6.84 -9.70
CA ASP A 109 -0.89 6.41 -8.49
C ASP A 109 -0.99 4.89 -8.29
N GLY A 110 -2.14 4.29 -8.58
CA GLY A 110 -2.31 2.84 -8.61
C GLY A 110 -1.42 2.16 -9.65
N SER A 111 -1.21 2.77 -10.82
CA SER A 111 -0.38 2.22 -11.89
C SER A 111 1.12 2.24 -11.54
N LYS A 112 1.60 3.33 -10.91
CA LYS A 112 2.95 3.43 -10.33
C LYS A 112 3.20 2.27 -9.37
N ARG A 113 2.17 1.84 -8.63
CA ARG A 113 2.21 0.69 -7.71
C ARG A 113 2.18 -0.66 -8.38
N LEU A 114 1.25 -0.81 -9.32
CA LEU A 114 0.96 -2.08 -9.92
C LEU A 114 2.14 -2.59 -10.74
N THR A 115 2.88 -1.70 -11.40
CA THR A 115 4.02 -2.06 -12.25
C THR A 115 5.16 -2.78 -11.50
N PRO A 116 5.77 -2.22 -10.44
CA PRO A 116 6.79 -2.91 -9.68
C PRO A 116 6.26 -4.19 -9.02
N LEU A 117 5.05 -4.17 -8.46
CA LEU A 117 4.48 -5.35 -7.80
C LEU A 117 4.20 -6.50 -8.78
N LYS A 118 3.76 -6.23 -10.02
CA LYS A 118 3.62 -7.26 -11.06
C LYS A 118 4.94 -7.99 -11.32
N GLU A 119 6.08 -7.29 -11.27
CA GLU A 119 7.38 -7.92 -11.41
C GLU A 119 7.77 -8.74 -10.19
N VAL A 120 7.50 -8.26 -8.97
CA VAL A 120 7.75 -9.03 -7.75
C VAL A 120 6.91 -10.32 -7.77
N VAL A 121 5.63 -10.24 -8.15
CA VAL A 121 4.76 -11.42 -8.30
C VAL A 121 5.32 -12.42 -9.30
N ARG A 122 5.93 -11.96 -10.41
CA ARG A 122 6.57 -12.85 -11.39
C ARG A 122 7.78 -13.61 -10.83
N CYS A 123 8.47 -13.04 -9.84
CA CYS A 123 9.64 -13.67 -9.22
C CYS A 123 9.24 -14.55 -8.04
N TRP A 124 8.47 -14.00 -7.10
CA TRP A 124 8.24 -14.60 -5.79
C TRP A 124 6.82 -15.13 -5.57
N GLY A 125 5.93 -14.98 -6.56
CA GLY A 125 4.55 -15.44 -6.44
C GLY A 125 3.61 -14.41 -5.82
N ARG A 126 2.32 -14.64 -6.03
CA ARG A 126 1.24 -13.75 -5.59
C ARG A 126 0.98 -13.85 -4.10
N ASP A 127 0.96 -15.08 -3.61
CA ASP A 127 0.78 -15.45 -2.21
C ASP A 127 1.80 -14.75 -1.31
N VAL A 128 3.08 -14.70 -1.71
CA VAL A 128 4.14 -14.00 -0.97
C VAL A 128 3.85 -12.49 -0.88
N VAL A 129 3.54 -11.85 -2.01
CA VAL A 129 3.26 -10.40 -2.04
C VAL A 129 2.03 -10.05 -1.20
N GLN A 130 1.01 -10.91 -1.20
CA GLN A 130 -0.20 -10.73 -0.39
C GLN A 130 0.06 -10.98 1.10
N HIS A 131 0.81 -12.03 1.44
CA HIS A 131 1.14 -12.39 2.81
C HIS A 131 1.84 -11.23 3.53
N TYR A 132 2.82 -10.59 2.89
CA TYR A 132 3.54 -9.45 3.46
C TYR A 132 2.90 -8.08 3.18
N GLN A 133 1.70 -8.03 2.58
CA GLN A 133 0.96 -6.79 2.31
C GLN A 133 1.82 -5.66 1.70
N TRP A 134 2.72 -5.99 0.76
CA TRP A 134 3.68 -5.01 0.21
C TRP A 134 3.01 -3.91 -0.61
N SER A 135 1.74 -4.08 -0.99
CA SER A 135 0.89 -3.05 -1.59
C SER A 135 0.79 -1.78 -0.76
N SER A 136 0.75 -1.88 0.58
CA SER A 136 0.60 -0.74 1.48
C SER A 136 1.85 0.13 1.63
N ARG A 137 3.01 -0.34 1.15
CA ARG A 137 4.31 0.30 1.41
C ARG A 137 4.59 1.48 0.48
N THR A 138 5.58 2.29 0.86
CA THR A 138 5.95 3.52 0.16
C THR A 138 6.58 3.27 -1.21
N GLU A 139 6.62 4.32 -2.03
CA GLU A 139 7.26 4.27 -3.35
C GLU A 139 8.78 3.99 -3.29
N LYS A 140 9.42 4.23 -2.16
CA LYS A 140 10.82 3.83 -2.03
C LYS A 140 10.94 2.31 -1.83
N TYR A 141 10.01 1.73 -1.07
CA TYR A 141 10.04 0.34 -0.64
C TYR A 141 9.79 -0.63 -1.79
N TRP A 142 8.70 -0.46 -2.54
CA TRP A 142 8.36 -1.32 -3.68
C TRP A 142 9.39 -1.31 -4.85
N ASN A 143 10.20 -0.24 -4.99
CA ASN A 143 11.23 -0.05 -6.01
C ASN A 143 12.48 -0.82 -5.60
N GLN A 144 12.81 -0.75 -4.30
CA GLN A 144 13.81 -1.60 -3.70
C GLN A 144 13.41 -3.08 -3.82
N LEU A 145 12.16 -3.40 -3.45
CA LEU A 145 11.59 -4.74 -3.52
C LEU A 145 11.68 -5.33 -4.93
N ARG A 146 11.27 -4.57 -5.95
CA ARG A 146 11.43 -4.93 -7.37
C ARG A 146 12.88 -5.21 -7.74
N THR A 147 13.80 -4.35 -7.30
CA THR A 147 15.24 -4.49 -7.58
C THR A 147 15.82 -5.75 -6.94
N THR A 148 15.46 -6.00 -5.67
CA THR A 148 15.87 -7.20 -4.94
C THR A 148 15.29 -8.47 -5.57
N ALA A 149 14.00 -8.47 -5.92
CA ALA A 149 13.35 -9.61 -6.59
C ALA A 149 13.98 -9.93 -7.95
N ARG A 150 14.38 -8.92 -8.74
CA ARG A 150 15.13 -9.13 -9.98
C ARG A 150 16.50 -9.74 -9.75
N ARG A 151 17.17 -9.38 -8.65
CA ARG A 151 18.52 -9.85 -8.33
C ARG A 151 18.50 -11.27 -7.75
N VAL A 152 17.50 -11.58 -6.93
CA VAL A 152 17.31 -12.87 -6.28
C VAL A 152 15.90 -13.38 -6.62
N PRO A 153 15.69 -13.90 -7.84
CA PRO A 153 14.35 -14.23 -8.32
C PRO A 153 13.74 -15.48 -7.66
N ALA A 154 14.57 -16.41 -7.15
CA ALA A 154 14.07 -17.55 -6.40
C ALA A 154 13.65 -17.12 -4.99
N TRP A 155 12.38 -17.31 -4.65
CA TRP A 155 11.85 -16.92 -3.33
C TRP A 155 12.53 -17.68 -2.19
N GLU A 156 12.83 -18.97 -2.38
CA GLU A 156 13.49 -19.83 -1.40
C GLU A 156 14.87 -19.30 -1.02
N GLU A 157 15.54 -18.64 -1.96
CA GLU A 157 16.82 -18.00 -1.71
C GLU A 157 16.66 -16.61 -1.08
N ALA A 158 15.71 -15.82 -1.60
CA ALA A 158 15.40 -14.50 -1.05
C ALA A 158 15.00 -14.58 0.43
N VAL A 159 14.15 -15.54 0.81
CA VAL A 159 13.68 -15.71 2.19
C VAL A 159 14.81 -16.07 3.15
N ILE A 160 15.80 -16.87 2.73
CA ILE A 160 16.99 -17.16 3.54
C ILE A 160 17.78 -15.88 3.80
N GLY A 161 18.02 -15.09 2.76
CA GLY A 161 18.70 -13.79 2.88
C GLY A 161 17.95 -12.82 3.79
N LEU A 162 16.63 -12.71 3.62
CA LEU A 162 15.77 -11.82 4.41
C LEU A 162 15.80 -12.22 5.89
N ASN A 163 15.61 -13.51 6.19
CA ASN A 163 15.65 -14.02 7.55
C ASN A 163 17.00 -13.76 8.23
N ARG A 164 18.12 -13.94 7.49
CA ARG A 164 19.45 -13.64 8.01
C ARG A 164 19.64 -12.15 8.29
N SER A 165 19.19 -11.27 7.38
CA SER A 165 19.26 -9.83 7.60
C SER A 165 18.46 -9.40 8.82
N MET A 166 17.23 -9.91 8.97
CA MET A 166 16.39 -9.61 10.13
C MET A 166 17.00 -10.13 11.44
N LEU A 167 17.60 -11.33 11.42
CA LEU A 167 18.33 -11.88 12.57
C LEU A 167 19.55 -11.04 12.92
N GLN A 168 20.28 -10.51 11.94
CA GLN A 168 21.42 -9.65 12.21
C GLN A 168 20.99 -8.29 12.77
N ARG A 169 19.89 -7.74 12.24
CA ARG A 169 19.29 -6.51 12.76
C ARG A 169 18.88 -6.69 14.23
N SER A 170 18.26 -7.80 14.61
CA SER A 170 17.83 -8.04 15.99
C SER A 170 18.98 -8.16 16.99
N LYS A 171 20.17 -8.56 16.54
CA LYS A 171 21.39 -8.65 17.36
C LYS A 171 22.16 -7.34 17.47
N THR A 172 21.91 -6.38 16.59
CA THR A 172 22.70 -5.14 16.54
C THR A 172 22.14 -4.09 17.51
N VAL A 173 22.95 -3.72 18.51
CA VAL A 173 22.58 -2.69 19.50
C VAL A 173 22.29 -1.36 18.79
N GLY A 174 21.15 -0.73 19.11
CA GLY A 174 20.72 0.54 18.50
C GLY A 174 19.96 0.41 17.18
N ARG A 175 19.78 -0.79 16.63
CA ARG A 175 18.86 -1.01 15.50
C ARG A 175 17.46 -1.35 15.98
N ARG A 176 16.46 -1.08 15.13
CA ARG A 176 15.06 -1.38 15.42
C ARG A 176 14.87 -2.89 15.58
N PRO A 177 14.18 -3.35 16.66
CA PRO A 177 13.88 -4.75 16.84
C PRO A 177 12.94 -5.26 15.73
N VAL A 178 12.96 -6.57 15.49
CA VAL A 178 12.00 -7.20 14.58
C VAL A 178 10.62 -7.11 15.21
N GLN A 179 9.73 -6.33 14.61
CA GLN A 179 8.38 -6.14 15.11
C GLN A 179 7.49 -7.32 14.73
N ALA A 180 6.54 -7.67 15.59
CA ALA A 180 5.49 -8.66 15.31
C ALA A 180 4.40 -8.05 14.41
N LEU A 181 4.80 -7.54 13.24
CA LEU A 181 3.90 -7.03 12.20
C LEU A 181 3.73 -8.07 11.10
N VAL A 182 2.66 -7.91 10.32
CA VAL A 182 2.42 -8.70 9.09
C VAL A 182 3.63 -8.62 8.14
N ASN A 183 4.31 -7.46 8.10
CA ASN A 183 5.54 -7.28 7.35
C ASN A 183 6.71 -6.81 8.23
N PRO A 184 7.54 -7.75 8.74
CA PRO A 184 8.73 -7.41 9.52
C PRO A 184 9.93 -6.94 8.67
N ILE A 185 9.82 -6.99 7.34
CA ILE A 185 10.91 -6.70 6.41
C ILE A 185 11.03 -5.19 6.22
N GLU A 186 12.19 -4.63 6.58
CA GLU A 186 12.51 -3.23 6.35
C GLU A 186 13.32 -3.04 5.06
N GLN A 187 13.42 -1.80 4.62
CA GLN A 187 14.22 -1.45 3.44
C GLN A 187 15.69 -1.88 3.56
N ALA A 188 16.26 -1.80 4.76
CA ALA A 188 17.64 -2.23 5.00
C ALA A 188 17.83 -3.74 4.74
N ASP A 189 16.81 -4.57 4.99
CA ASP A 189 16.89 -6.00 4.70
C ASP A 189 16.91 -6.27 3.21
N LEU A 190 16.09 -5.56 2.44
CA LEU A 190 16.05 -5.68 0.99
C LEU A 190 17.39 -5.27 0.36
N GLU A 191 18.07 -4.26 0.91
CA GLU A 191 19.41 -3.85 0.46
C GLU A 191 20.46 -4.90 0.80
N ASN A 192 20.44 -5.44 2.02
CA ASN A 192 21.35 -6.50 2.42
C ASN A 192 21.20 -7.74 1.54
N VAL A 193 19.96 -8.18 1.26
CA VAL A 193 19.71 -9.34 0.37
C VAL A 193 20.15 -9.07 -1.06
N ARG A 194 20.08 -7.82 -1.52
CA ARG A 194 20.56 -7.44 -2.86
C ARG A 194 22.09 -7.56 -2.97
N ILE A 195 22.81 -7.19 -1.91
CA ILE A 195 24.29 -7.26 -1.86
C ILE A 195 24.76 -8.69 -1.55
N TRP A 196 23.91 -9.48 -0.90
CA TRP A 196 24.21 -10.84 -0.51
C TRP A 196 24.48 -11.75 -1.72
N SER A 197 25.58 -12.50 -1.63
CA SER A 197 25.90 -13.65 -2.48
C SER A 197 26.10 -14.86 -1.59
N ARG A 198 25.71 -16.06 -2.04
CA ARG A 198 25.94 -17.33 -1.33
C ARG A 198 27.41 -17.53 -0.96
N GLU A 199 28.32 -16.94 -1.72
CA GLU A 199 29.77 -17.07 -1.55
C GLU A 199 30.33 -16.22 -0.40
N HIS A 200 29.66 -15.12 -0.02
CA HIS A 200 30.07 -14.23 1.06
C HIS A 200 28.88 -13.93 2.00
N PRO A 201 28.51 -14.90 2.84
CA PRO A 201 27.53 -14.65 3.90
C PRO A 201 28.11 -13.65 4.91
N PHE A 202 27.27 -12.72 5.38
CA PHE A 202 27.58 -11.72 6.39
C PHE A 202 28.24 -12.29 7.64
#